data_AF-A0A9E2IKJ6-F1
#
_entry.id   AF-A0A9E2IKJ6-F1
#
_cell.length_a   1.000
_cell.length_b   1.000
_cell.length_c   1.000
_cell.angle_alpha   90.00
_cell.angle_beta   90.00
_cell.angle_gamma   90.00
#
_symmetry.space_group_name_H-M   'P 1'
#
loop_
_entity.id
_entity.type
_entity.pdbx_description
1 polymer ?
#
loop_
_entity_poly.entity_id
_entity_poly.type
_entity_poly.pdbx_seq_one_letter_code
_entity_poly.pdbx_strand_id
1 'polypeptide(L)'
;FLIEQASRDVNVVLIVDEAQNLTPTVLEEVRMLSNLETEKDKLIQIILIGQPQLRSKLAHPKLVQFSQRIVLYYHLEGLDFNETESYIKHRLKTAGNASQDLFTPEAILEIFKYSAGIPRLINLACHNALISGLVYDANYVTADIAREAIQELMHRTTLVAPVTRTTSEQLLHMSKLSI
;
A
#
# COMPACT_ATOMS: atom_id res chain seq x y z
N PHE A 1 2.06 8.42 31.62
CA PHE A 1 1.76 7.34 30.67
C PHE A 1 3.00 6.78 29.98
N LEU A 2 3.70 7.48 29.08
CA LEU A 2 4.82 6.89 28.31
C LEU A 2 5.95 6.32 29.20
N ILE A 3 6.35 7.05 30.25
CA ILE A 3 7.35 6.58 31.23
C ILE A 3 6.86 5.31 31.96
N GLU A 4 5.56 5.22 32.24
CA GLU A 4 4.97 4.06 32.90
C GLU A 4 4.98 2.83 31.97
N GLN A 5 4.68 3.00 30.69
CA GLN A 5 4.78 1.91 29.71
C GLN A 5 6.23 1.46 29.52
N ALA A 6 7.16 2.40 29.43
CA ALA A 6 8.58 2.09 29.37
C ALA A 6 9.07 1.34 30.62
N SER A 7 8.59 1.69 31.83
CA SER A 7 8.92 0.94 33.05
C SER A 7 8.40 -0.50 33.09
N ARG A 8 7.50 -0.84 32.17
CA ARG A 8 6.92 -2.17 31.99
C ARG A 8 7.48 -2.88 30.74
N ASP A 9 8.54 -2.35 30.12
CA ASP A 9 9.10 -2.82 28.83
C ASP A 9 8.05 -2.88 27.70
N VAL A 10 7.06 -1.98 27.73
CA VAL A 10 6.03 -1.86 26.69
C VAL A 10 6.38 -0.74 25.74
N ASN A 11 6.60 -1.08 24.47
CA ASN A 11 6.84 -0.12 23.40
C ASN A 11 5.52 0.53 22.96
N VAL A 12 5.48 1.87 23.03
CA VAL A 12 4.33 2.65 22.54
C VAL A 12 4.57 3.03 21.09
N VAL A 13 3.63 2.68 20.21
CA VAL A 13 3.67 3.02 18.79
C VAL A 13 2.55 4.00 18.43
N LEU A 14 2.89 5.13 17.83
CA LEU A 14 1.96 6.08 17.21
C LEU A 14 1.96 5.84 15.69
N ILE A 15 0.83 5.35 15.18
CA ILE A 15 0.60 5.18 13.75
C ILE A 15 -0.28 6.33 13.26
N VAL A 16 0.23 7.07 12.28
CA VAL A 16 -0.53 8.14 11.62
C VAL A 16 -0.75 7.74 10.18
N ASP A 17 -1.99 7.39 9.85
CA ASP A 17 -2.39 7.12 8.48
C ASP A 17 -2.78 8.40 7.74
N GLU A 18 -2.69 8.38 6.41
CA GLU A 18 -2.94 9.52 5.52
C GLU A 18 -2.13 10.78 5.93
N ALA A 19 -0.90 10.59 6.39
CA ALA A 19 -0.05 11.65 6.96
C ALA A 19 0.27 12.78 5.96
N GLN A 20 0.05 12.58 4.65
CA GLN A 20 0.11 13.67 3.69
C GLN A 20 -0.96 14.73 3.92
N ASN A 21 -1.98 14.48 4.73
CA ASN A 21 -2.99 15.48 5.10
C ASN A 21 -2.58 16.35 6.29
N LEU A 22 -1.52 15.97 7.03
CA LEU A 22 -1.03 16.77 8.16
C LEU A 22 -0.48 18.11 7.70
N THR A 23 -0.81 19.17 8.43
CA THR A 23 -0.20 20.49 8.20
C THR A 23 1.25 20.49 8.69
N PRO A 24 2.11 21.41 8.19
CA PRO A 24 3.48 21.54 8.69
C PRO A 24 3.55 21.75 10.20
N THR A 25 2.61 22.51 10.78
CA THR A 25 2.54 22.73 12.24
C THR A 25 2.33 21.43 13.00
N VAL A 26 1.43 20.57 12.55
CA VAL A 26 1.19 19.27 13.21
C VAL A 26 2.39 18.33 13.05
N LEU A 27 3.08 18.37 11.90
CA LEU A 27 4.32 17.61 11.72
C LEU A 27 5.43 18.07 12.70
N GLU A 28 5.49 19.36 13.04
CA GLU A 28 6.39 19.85 14.08
C GLU A 28 6.02 19.34 15.48
N GLU A 29 4.73 19.22 15.81
CA GLU A 29 4.29 18.60 17.06
C GLU A 29 4.69 17.11 17.11
N VAL A 30 4.50 16.39 16.01
CA VAL A 30 4.99 15.00 15.85
C VAL A 30 6.51 14.94 16.03
N ARG A 31 7.25 15.95 15.54
CA ARG A 31 8.71 16.06 15.76
C ARG A 31 9.03 16.09 17.24
N MET A 32 8.32 16.96 17.98
CA MET A 32 8.55 17.16 19.40
C MET A 32 8.29 15.87 20.17
N LEU A 33 7.25 15.12 19.82
CA LEU A 33 6.95 13.81 20.41
C LEU A 33 8.06 12.78 20.17
N SER A 34 8.67 12.76 18.97
CA SER A 34 9.77 11.82 18.67
C SER A 34 11.06 12.06 19.47
N ASN A 35 11.18 13.23 20.12
CA ASN A 35 12.29 13.54 21.02
C ASN A 35 12.07 13.02 22.44
N LEU A 36 10.90 12.44 22.75
CA LEU A 36 10.66 11.85 24.06
C LEU A 36 11.50 10.58 24.21
N GLU A 37 12.53 10.66 25.04
CA GLU A 37 13.46 9.59 25.35
C GLU A 37 13.87 9.63 26.82
N THR A 38 14.28 8.49 27.36
CA THR A 38 15.03 8.40 28.62
C THR A 38 16.52 8.31 28.29
N GLU A 39 17.38 8.29 29.31
CA GLU A 39 18.82 8.06 29.09
C GLU A 39 19.14 6.73 28.38
N LYS A 40 18.19 5.79 28.36
CA LYS A 40 18.38 4.44 27.84
C LYS A 40 17.56 4.16 26.58
N ASP A 41 16.33 4.66 26.51
CA ASP A 41 15.37 4.23 25.48
C ASP A 41 14.48 5.35 24.93
N LYS A 42 14.11 5.23 23.65
CA LYS A 42 13.03 6.02 23.03
C LYS A 42 11.69 5.64 23.66
N LEU A 43 10.93 6.64 24.10
CA LEU A 43 9.65 6.42 24.78
C LEU A 43 8.49 6.18 23.80
N ILE A 44 8.68 6.51 22.52
CA ILE A 44 7.65 6.39 21.49
C ILE A 44 8.27 6.09 20.12
N GLN A 45 7.69 5.14 19.41
CA GLN A 45 7.96 4.88 18.00
C GLN A 45 6.85 5.47 17.14
N ILE A 46 7.21 6.17 16.06
CA ILE A 46 6.24 6.84 15.20
C ILE A 46 6.33 6.25 13.79
N ILE A 47 5.18 5.86 13.24
CA ILE A 47 5.04 5.38 11.86
C ILE A 47 4.11 6.33 11.12
N LEU A 48 4.63 6.98 10.08
CA LEU A 48 3.83 7.81 9.17
C LEU A 48 3.53 7.01 7.91
N ILE A 49 2.24 6.85 7.63
CA ILE A 49 1.73 6.14 6.45
C ILE A 49 0.99 7.16 5.60
N GLY A 50 1.13 7.06 4.29
CA GLY A 50 0.43 7.96 3.39
C GLY A 50 0.80 7.74 1.93
N GLN A 51 0.23 8.60 1.10
CA GLN A 51 0.42 8.58 -0.34
C GLN A 51 1.79 9.19 -0.75
N PRO A 52 2.26 9.00 -1.99
CA PRO A 52 3.58 9.52 -2.44
C PRO A 52 3.81 11.01 -2.19
N GLN A 53 2.75 11.82 -2.10
CA GLN A 53 2.79 13.25 -1.75
C GLN A 53 3.41 13.50 -0.37
N LEU A 54 3.30 12.55 0.57
CA LEU A 54 3.95 12.64 1.88
C LEU A 54 5.47 12.78 1.73
N ARG A 55 6.08 12.03 0.81
CA ARG A 55 7.53 12.11 0.55
C ARG A 55 7.92 13.52 0.10
N SER A 56 7.18 14.09 -0.85
CA SER A 56 7.41 15.45 -1.32
C SER A 56 7.20 16.49 -0.22
N LYS A 57 6.19 16.29 0.64
CA LYS A 57 5.94 17.15 1.80
C LYS A 57 7.12 17.12 2.78
N LEU A 58 7.62 15.94 3.13
CA LEU A 58 8.73 15.77 4.06
C LEU A 58 10.07 16.29 3.50
N ALA A 59 10.21 16.37 2.17
CA ALA A 59 11.35 16.99 1.51
C ALA A 59 11.31 18.53 1.51
N HIS A 60 10.22 19.14 1.96
CA HIS A 60 10.08 20.59 1.95
C HIS A 60 11.10 21.27 2.90
N PRO A 61 11.75 22.39 2.53
CA PRO A 61 12.79 23.04 3.33
C PRO A 61 12.38 23.36 4.77
N LYS A 62 11.11 23.73 4.98
CA LYS A 62 10.52 23.99 6.31
C LYS A 62 10.48 22.78 7.24
N LEU A 63 10.61 21.55 6.72
CA LEU A 63 10.52 20.30 7.47
C LEU A 63 11.86 19.53 7.50
N VAL A 64 12.97 20.16 7.11
CA VAL A 64 14.30 19.52 7.10
C VAL A 64 14.69 18.96 8.46
N GLN A 65 14.36 19.66 9.55
CA GLN A 65 14.64 19.18 10.90
C GLN A 65 13.79 17.96 11.30
N PHE A 66 12.57 17.86 10.76
CA PHE A 66 11.72 16.69 10.95
C PHE A 66 12.24 15.50 10.15
N SER A 67 12.55 15.70 8.85
CA SER A 67 12.99 14.62 7.98
C SER A 67 14.33 14.00 8.40
N GLN A 68 15.23 14.78 9.01
CA GLN A 68 16.46 14.25 9.63
C GLN A 68 16.22 13.25 10.77
N ARG A 69 15.04 13.23 11.38
CA ARG A 69 14.68 12.27 12.44
C ARG A 69 14.05 10.99 11.91
N ILE A 70 13.75 10.93 10.61
CA ILE A 70 13.19 9.75 9.97
C ILE A 70 14.34 8.79 9.65
N VAL A 71 14.38 7.66 10.37
CA VAL A 71 15.43 6.65 10.22
C VAL A 71 15.19 5.75 9.01
N LEU A 72 13.93 5.51 8.66
CA LEU A 72 13.53 4.58 7.61
C LEU A 72 12.48 5.21 6.70
N TYR A 73 12.75 5.18 5.40
CA TYR A 73 11.77 5.42 4.36
C TYR A 73 11.52 4.10 3.64
N TYR A 74 10.26 3.70 3.54
CA TYR A 74 9.88 2.51 2.81
C TYR A 74 8.75 2.83 1.84
N HIS A 75 8.90 2.39 0.59
CA HIS A 75 7.85 2.46 -0.41
C HIS A 75 7.31 1.05 -0.62
N LEU A 76 6.03 0.85 -0.33
CA LEU A 76 5.37 -0.43 -0.59
C LEU A 76 5.12 -0.55 -2.09
N GLU A 77 5.78 -1.52 -2.72
CA GLU A 77 5.51 -1.91 -4.10
C GLU A 77 4.29 -2.85 -4.17
N GLY A 78 3.81 -3.11 -5.39
CA GLY A 78 2.82 -4.16 -5.61
C GLY A 78 3.40 -5.53 -5.23
N LEU A 79 2.51 -6.45 -4.85
CA LEU A 79 2.89 -7.83 -4.59
C LEU A 79 3.49 -8.47 -5.85
N ASP A 80 4.49 -9.32 -5.70
CA ASP A 80 4.92 -10.16 -6.83
C ASP A 80 3.85 -11.21 -7.20
N PHE A 81 4.12 -12.04 -8.21
CA PHE A 81 3.17 -13.06 -8.65
C PHE A 81 2.86 -14.11 -7.55
N ASN A 82 3.89 -14.59 -6.84
CA ASN A 82 3.74 -15.61 -5.79
C ASN A 82 3.04 -15.02 -4.56
N GLU A 83 3.37 -13.78 -4.21
CA GLU A 83 2.69 -13.01 -3.17
C GLU A 83 1.23 -12.73 -3.55
N THR A 84 0.94 -12.43 -4.81
CA THR A 84 -0.42 -12.23 -5.32
C THR A 84 -1.25 -13.51 -5.20
N GLU A 85 -0.69 -14.65 -5.63
CA GLU A 85 -1.33 -15.96 -5.46
C GLU A 85 -1.61 -16.25 -3.97
N SER A 86 -0.58 -16.07 -3.13
CA SER A 86 -0.68 -16.29 -1.68
C SER A 86 -1.72 -15.37 -1.03
N TYR A 87 -1.78 -14.11 -1.48
CA TYR A 87 -2.75 -13.12 -1.04
C TYR A 87 -4.18 -13.53 -1.41
N ILE A 88 -4.43 -13.96 -2.64
CA ILE A 88 -5.74 -14.45 -3.09
C ILE A 88 -6.18 -15.66 -2.26
N LYS A 89 -5.30 -16.66 -2.11
CA LYS A 89 -5.56 -17.87 -1.32
C LYS A 89 -5.85 -17.54 0.14
N HIS A 90 -5.05 -16.66 0.75
CA HIS A 90 -5.27 -16.21 2.12
C HIS A 90 -6.62 -15.52 2.28
N ARG A 91 -6.99 -14.63 1.35
CA ARG A 91 -8.28 -13.91 1.37
C ARG A 91 -9.47 -14.86 1.26
N LEU A 92 -9.39 -15.87 0.39
CA LEU A 92 -10.44 -16.88 0.25
C LEU A 92 -10.57 -17.74 1.51
N LYS A 93 -9.45 -18.14 2.10
CA LYS A 93 -9.42 -18.87 3.37
C LYS A 93 -10.10 -18.09 4.49
N THR A 94 -9.78 -16.80 4.63
CA THR A 94 -10.40 -15.92 5.63
C THR A 94 -11.90 -15.70 5.37
N ALA A 95 -12.35 -15.77 4.12
CA ALA A 95 -13.76 -15.70 3.75
C ALA A 95 -14.54 -17.03 3.98
N GLY A 96 -13.90 -18.05 4.55
CA GLY A 96 -14.52 -19.34 4.86
C GLY A 96 -14.27 -20.44 3.82
N ASN A 97 -13.53 -20.16 2.74
CA ASN A 97 -13.13 -21.18 1.78
C ASN A 97 -11.74 -21.73 2.09
N ALA A 98 -11.69 -22.66 3.03
CA ALA A 98 -10.44 -23.27 3.49
C ALA A 98 -9.91 -24.40 2.60
N SER A 99 -10.71 -24.90 1.64
CA SER A 99 -10.48 -26.23 1.05
C SER A 99 -10.54 -26.29 -0.49
N GLN A 100 -10.94 -25.22 -1.18
CA GLN A 100 -11.11 -25.24 -2.63
C GLN A 100 -10.47 -24.03 -3.31
N ASP A 101 -9.51 -24.31 -4.20
CA ASP A 101 -8.92 -23.29 -5.06
C ASP A 101 -9.96 -22.83 -6.09
N LEU A 102 -10.67 -21.73 -5.80
CA LEU A 102 -11.68 -21.17 -6.70
C LEU A 102 -11.11 -20.54 -7.98
N PHE A 103 -9.80 -20.35 -8.04
CA PHE A 103 -9.13 -19.75 -9.18
C PHE A 103 -8.11 -20.71 -9.74
N THR A 104 -8.15 -20.90 -11.05
CA THR A 104 -7.09 -21.59 -11.78
C THR A 104 -5.79 -20.77 -11.75
N PRO A 105 -4.60 -21.40 -11.84
CA PRO A 105 -3.33 -20.68 -11.94
C PRO A 105 -3.31 -19.65 -13.09
N GLU A 106 -3.95 -19.97 -14.21
CA GLU A 106 -4.06 -19.09 -15.37
C GLU A 106 -4.97 -17.89 -15.08
N ALA A 107 -6.04 -18.05 -14.31
CA ALA A 107 -6.86 -16.93 -13.85
C ALA A 107 -6.09 -15.98 -12.93
N ILE A 108 -5.29 -16.53 -12.01
CA ILE A 108 -4.42 -15.75 -11.12
C ILE A 108 -3.39 -14.95 -11.93
N LEU A 109 -2.83 -15.55 -12.98
CA LEU A 109 -1.92 -14.86 -13.89
C LEU A 109 -2.59 -13.67 -14.60
N GLU A 110 -3.81 -13.82 -15.09
CA GLU A 110 -4.54 -12.71 -15.71
C GLU A 110 -4.86 -11.60 -14.70
N ILE A 111 -5.25 -11.97 -13.48
CA ILE A 111 -5.48 -11.02 -12.38
C ILE A 111 -4.19 -10.28 -12.01
N PHE A 112 -3.05 -10.97 -11.94
CA PHE A 112 -1.76 -10.36 -11.67
C PHE A 112 -1.35 -9.36 -12.75
N LYS A 113 -1.48 -9.74 -14.04
CA LYS A 113 -1.19 -8.85 -15.18
C LYS A 113 -2.02 -7.57 -15.15
N TYR A 114 -3.30 -7.67 -14.81
CA TYR A 114 -4.18 -6.51 -14.69
C TYR A 114 -3.84 -5.63 -13.47
N SER A 115 -3.65 -6.26 -12.32
CA SER A 115 -3.49 -5.55 -11.05
C SER A 115 -2.08 -5.03 -10.80
N ALA A 116 -1.08 -5.56 -11.50
CA ALA A 116 0.34 -5.35 -11.22
C ALA A 116 0.67 -5.57 -9.73
N GLY A 117 0.02 -6.57 -9.10
CA GLY A 117 0.24 -6.88 -7.69
C GLY A 117 -0.45 -5.94 -6.70
N ILE A 118 -1.21 -4.94 -7.15
CA ILE A 118 -1.84 -3.96 -6.25
C ILE A 118 -3.05 -4.62 -5.56
N PRO A 119 -3.06 -4.78 -4.22
CA PRO A 119 -4.10 -5.53 -3.49
C PRO A 119 -5.53 -5.05 -3.76
N ARG A 120 -5.71 -3.73 -3.91
CA ARG A 120 -7.02 -3.15 -4.24
C ARG A 120 -7.52 -3.56 -5.62
N LEU A 121 -6.65 -3.63 -6.62
CA LEU A 121 -7.00 -4.07 -7.97
C LEU A 121 -7.17 -5.59 -8.03
N ILE A 122 -6.35 -6.35 -7.30
CA ILE A 122 -6.52 -7.80 -7.14
C ILE A 122 -7.93 -8.09 -6.60
N ASN A 123 -8.32 -7.45 -5.49
CA ASN A 123 -9.64 -7.65 -4.88
C ASN A 123 -10.78 -7.32 -5.86
N LEU A 124 -10.63 -6.23 -6.61
CA LEU A 124 -11.64 -5.80 -7.58
C LEU A 124 -11.80 -6.83 -8.71
N ALA A 125 -10.68 -7.29 -9.29
CA ALA A 125 -10.69 -8.31 -10.33
C ALA A 125 -11.26 -9.63 -9.82
N CYS A 126 -10.80 -10.12 -8.65
CA CYS A 126 -11.31 -11.35 -8.04
C CYS A 126 -12.81 -11.27 -7.76
N HIS A 127 -13.30 -10.16 -7.22
CA HIS A 127 -14.73 -9.98 -6.93
C HIS A 127 -15.60 -10.08 -8.18
N ASN A 128 -15.21 -9.40 -9.27
CA ASN A 128 -15.97 -9.44 -10.52
C ASN A 128 -15.87 -10.81 -11.17
N ALA A 129 -14.68 -11.45 -11.15
CA ALA A 129 -14.51 -12.78 -11.71
C ALA A 129 -15.34 -13.84 -10.97
N LEU A 130 -15.50 -13.71 -9.65
CA LEU A 130 -16.39 -14.58 -8.88
C LEU A 130 -17.88 -14.35 -9.23
N ILE A 131 -18.28 -13.10 -9.45
CA ILE A 131 -19.65 -12.78 -9.91
C ILE A 131 -19.90 -13.38 -11.31
N SER A 132 -18.96 -13.20 -12.24
CA SER A 132 -19.07 -13.79 -13.58
C SER A 132 -19.11 -15.31 -13.51
N GLY A 133 -18.27 -15.93 -12.67
CA GLY A 133 -18.30 -17.38 -12.43
C GLY A 133 -19.65 -17.88 -11.91
N LEU A 134 -20.28 -17.13 -11.00
CA LEU A 134 -21.63 -17.43 -10.52
C LEU A 134 -22.68 -17.35 -11.64
N VAL A 135 -22.61 -16.33 -12.51
CA VAL A 135 -23.52 -16.18 -13.66
C VAL A 135 -23.39 -17.36 -14.63
N TYR A 136 -22.18 -17.89 -14.79
CA TYR A 136 -21.90 -19.05 -15.65
C TYR A 136 -22.10 -20.41 -14.97
N ASP A 137 -22.57 -20.44 -13.71
CA ASP A 137 -22.68 -21.65 -12.89
C ASP A 137 -21.36 -22.46 -12.86
N ALA A 138 -20.23 -21.74 -12.83
CA ALA A 138 -18.90 -22.33 -12.90
C ALA A 138 -18.39 -22.69 -11.50
N ASN A 139 -17.86 -23.91 -11.37
CA ASN A 139 -17.23 -24.37 -10.13
C ASN A 139 -15.91 -23.65 -9.80
N TYR A 140 -15.25 -23.07 -10.81
CA TYR A 140 -13.95 -22.41 -10.71
C TYR A 140 -13.86 -21.24 -11.69
N VAL A 141 -13.12 -20.19 -11.32
CA VAL A 141 -12.74 -19.08 -12.18
C VAL A 141 -11.57 -19.50 -13.06
N THR A 142 -11.84 -19.60 -14.37
CA THR A 142 -10.85 -19.84 -15.42
C THR A 142 -10.24 -18.54 -15.92
N ALA A 143 -9.17 -18.63 -16.72
CA ALA A 143 -8.57 -17.48 -17.37
C ALA A 143 -9.57 -16.68 -18.23
N ASP A 144 -10.51 -17.36 -18.89
CA ASP A 144 -11.53 -16.69 -19.73
C ASP A 144 -12.49 -15.85 -18.88
N ILE A 145 -13.02 -16.43 -17.79
CA ILE A 145 -13.90 -15.72 -16.85
C ILE A 145 -13.16 -14.53 -16.23
N ALA A 146 -11.89 -14.71 -15.85
CA ALA A 146 -11.07 -13.63 -15.30
C ALA A 146 -10.85 -12.51 -16.33
N ARG A 147 -10.51 -12.85 -17.58
CA ARG A 147 -10.30 -11.86 -18.65
C ARG A 147 -11.58 -11.08 -18.96
N GLU A 148 -12.72 -11.75 -19.03
CA GLU A 148 -14.01 -11.10 -19.27
C GLU A 148 -14.34 -10.11 -18.15
N ALA A 149 -14.23 -10.55 -16.89
CA ALA A 149 -14.46 -9.68 -15.73
C ALA A 149 -13.51 -8.47 -15.69
N ILE A 150 -12.23 -8.68 -16.05
CA ILE A 150 -11.23 -7.60 -16.16
C ILE A 150 -11.59 -6.65 -17.30
N GLN A 151 -12.00 -7.16 -18.46
CA GLN A 151 -12.43 -6.32 -19.58
C GLN A 151 -13.61 -5.45 -19.18
N GLU A 152 -14.62 -6.00 -18.51
CA GLU A 152 -15.77 -5.23 -18.03
C GLU A 152 -15.34 -4.10 -17.08
N LEU A 153 -14.43 -4.40 -16.14
CA LEU A 153 -13.86 -3.40 -15.24
C LEU A 153 -13.14 -2.27 -15.98
N MET A 154 -12.37 -2.61 -17.03
CA MET A 154 -11.67 -1.61 -17.84
C MET A 154 -12.67 -0.73 -18.60
N HIS A 155 -13.74 -1.29 -19.16
CA HIS A 155 -14.79 -0.50 -19.83
C HIS A 155 -15.46 0.48 -18.86
N ARG A 156 -15.80 0.04 -17.63
CA ARG A 156 -16.35 0.91 -16.59
C ARG A 156 -15.36 2.00 -16.15
N THR A 157 -14.08 1.67 -16.08
CA THR A 157 -13.03 2.63 -15.71
C THR A 157 -12.77 3.65 -16.82
N THR A 158 -12.90 3.27 -18.09
CA THR A 158 -12.66 4.20 -19.21
C THR A 158 -13.76 5.28 -19.32
N LEU A 159 -14.94 5.01 -18.77
CA LEU A 159 -16.00 6.02 -18.60
C LEU A 159 -15.66 7.05 -17.50
N VAL A 160 -14.61 6.81 -16.69
CA VAL A 160 -14.06 7.68 -15.66
C VAL A 160 -12.57 7.93 -15.98
N ALA A 161 -12.30 8.87 -16.89
CA ALA A 161 -10.99 9.19 -17.47
C ALA A 161 -9.77 9.12 -16.51
N PRO A 162 -8.56 8.81 -17.02
CA PRO A 162 -7.42 8.38 -16.21
C PRO A 162 -6.80 9.54 -15.42
N VAL A 163 -6.39 9.25 -14.18
CA VAL A 163 -5.42 10.09 -13.44
C VAL A 163 -4.08 9.98 -14.16
N THR A 164 -3.61 11.11 -14.68
CA THR A 164 -2.36 11.27 -15.41
C THR A 164 -1.18 10.67 -14.63
N ARG A 165 -0.52 9.65 -15.21
CA ARG A 165 0.78 9.18 -14.73
C ARG A 165 1.82 10.21 -15.14
N THR A 166 2.34 10.99 -14.19
CA THR A 166 3.57 11.76 -14.41
C THR A 166 4.74 10.79 -14.41
N THR A 167 5.26 10.52 -15.60
CA THR A 167 6.45 9.69 -15.87
C THR A 167 7.63 10.16 -15.03
N SER A 168 8.20 9.27 -14.22
CA SER A 168 9.38 9.55 -13.38
C SER A 168 10.72 9.38 -14.13
N GLU A 169 10.72 9.41 -15.47
CA GLU A 169 11.94 9.25 -16.27
C GLU A 169 12.72 10.54 -16.56
N GLN A 170 12.32 11.70 -16.02
CA GLN A 170 13.07 12.96 -16.23
C GLN A 170 13.96 13.41 -15.06
N LEU A 171 14.04 12.66 -13.94
CA LEU A 171 14.86 13.06 -12.79
C LEU A 171 16.27 12.43 -12.75
N LEU A 172 16.63 11.55 -13.69
CA LEU A 172 17.97 10.94 -13.72
C LEU A 172 19.02 11.70 -14.55
N HIS A 173 18.68 12.84 -15.15
CA HIS A 173 19.63 13.62 -15.97
C HIS A 173 20.08 14.96 -15.35
N MET A 174 19.73 15.26 -14.09
CA MET A 174 20.11 16.51 -13.42
C MET A 174 20.95 16.33 -12.14
N SER A 175 21.74 15.26 -12.03
CA SER A 175 22.73 15.09 -10.94
C SER A 175 24.18 14.93 -11.41
N LYS A 176 24.49 15.47 -12.61
CA LYS A 176 25.86 15.80 -12.99
C LYS A 176 25.96 17.28 -13.34
N LEU A 177 25.90 18.15 -12.34
CA LEU A 177 26.70 19.37 -12.29
C LEU A 177 26.58 20.02 -10.91
N SER A 178 27.75 20.33 -10.35
CA SER A 178 28.00 21.39 -9.37
C SER A 178 27.78 21.06 -7.88
N ILE A 179 28.95 20.79 -7.26
CA ILE A 179 29.36 20.90 -5.85
C ILE A 179 29.03 19.69 -4.97
#